data_AF-A0A015L116-F1
#
_entry.id   AF-A0A015L116-F1
#
_cell.length_a   1.000
_cell.length_b   1.000
_cell.length_c   1.000
_cell.angle_alpha   90.00
_cell.angle_beta   90.00
_cell.angle_gamma   90.00
#
_symmetry.space_group_name_H-M   'P 1'
#
loop_
_entity.id
_entity.type
_entity.pdbx_description
1 polymer ?
#
loop_
_entity_poly.entity_id
_entity_poly.type
_entity_poly.pdbx_seq_one_letter_code
_entity_poly.pdbx_strand_id
1 'polypeptide(L)'
;MVFSRGAYTARCIAGMLRNCGILNREINPDQIDKSVDLAYGFYRDRDLAKHPEAKASEEFKKSFSYPDSKKPIIKFLGLWDTVGAHGLPGYAIGEGFRYLEFYDQTVPSIVKNAYQALAIHENNAFFEPCRILPNKSAPDTTVKETWFPGVHSEIGGGTFLSFKGNERITNATLLWMIENIVEVGGLLMHDDIETYRNRFSPDIGPSWNLMNYIFDHISFILPTITVKDRTIPLELDSSKKLLRIDSSQKCLRKDLLYRDGDWLLPFGVRSYLCTHYNSKTYEEFRKVIETNGIRLYNKDDNKNIRYDMDISKNAQVDTRP
;
A
#
# COMPACT_ATOMS: atom_id res chain seq x y z
N MET A 1 11.36 0.15 5.16
CA MET A 1 10.36 0.61 4.17
C MET A 1 10.80 0.10 2.80
N VAL A 2 9.90 -0.39 1.96
CA VAL A 2 10.25 -1.10 0.71
C VAL A 2 9.11 -1.03 -0.33
N PHE A 3 9.46 -1.14 -1.61
CA PHE A 3 8.54 -1.03 -2.75
C PHE A 3 8.40 -2.35 -3.52
N SER A 4 7.22 -2.58 -4.12
CA SER A 4 6.96 -3.62 -5.13
C SER A 4 7.26 -5.03 -4.62
N ARG A 5 8.02 -5.81 -5.37
CA ARG A 5 8.48 -7.14 -4.94
C ARG A 5 9.41 -7.09 -3.73
N GLY A 6 10.10 -5.97 -3.50
CA GLY A 6 10.84 -5.76 -2.25
C GLY A 6 9.91 -5.65 -1.03
N ALA A 7 8.75 -5.00 -1.22
CA ALA A 7 7.66 -4.99 -0.24
C ALA A 7 7.12 -6.39 0.01
N TYR A 8 7.07 -7.21 -1.05
CA TYR A 8 6.74 -8.62 -0.93
C TYR A 8 7.76 -9.36 -0.06
N THR A 9 9.05 -9.25 -0.39
CA THR A 9 10.12 -9.89 0.39
C THR A 9 10.10 -9.48 1.86
N ALA A 10 9.95 -8.20 2.19
CA ALA A 10 9.94 -7.75 3.59
C ALA A 10 8.76 -8.32 4.38
N ARG A 11 7.60 -8.48 3.75
CA ARG A 11 6.43 -9.13 4.37
C ARG A 11 6.67 -10.63 4.59
N CYS A 12 7.32 -11.34 3.67
CA CYS A 12 7.74 -12.72 3.87
C CYS A 12 8.69 -12.84 5.06
N ILE A 13 9.67 -11.94 5.15
CA ILE A 13 10.62 -11.89 6.27
C ILE A 13 9.87 -11.63 7.59
N ALA A 14 8.92 -10.70 7.64
CA ALA A 14 8.10 -10.47 8.83
C ALA A 14 7.29 -11.73 9.22
N GLY A 15 6.74 -12.45 8.25
CA GLY A 15 6.07 -13.75 8.49
C GLY A 15 7.03 -14.82 9.02
N MET A 16 8.23 -14.92 8.44
CA MET A 16 9.27 -15.85 8.87
C MET A 16 9.74 -15.52 10.29
N LEU A 17 9.94 -14.26 10.62
CA LEU A 17 10.29 -13.82 11.98
C LEU A 17 9.17 -14.16 12.99
N ARG A 18 7.90 -14.07 12.60
CA ARG A 18 6.77 -14.47 13.46
C ARG A 18 6.83 -15.97 13.79
N ASN A 19 7.16 -16.79 12.80
CA ASN A 19 7.18 -18.25 12.91
C ASN A 19 8.46 -18.76 13.60
N CYS A 20 9.60 -18.27 13.16
CA CYS A 20 10.91 -18.84 13.48
C CYS A 20 11.71 -17.99 14.48
N GLY A 21 11.36 -16.71 14.69
CA GLY A 21 12.13 -15.78 15.52
C GLY A 21 13.40 -15.25 14.84
N ILE A 22 14.20 -14.47 15.57
CA ILE A 22 15.51 -14.01 15.11
C ILE A 22 16.53 -15.10 15.42
N LEU A 23 17.06 -15.75 14.38
CA LEU A 23 18.01 -16.85 14.54
C LEU A 23 19.25 -16.44 15.33
N ASN A 24 19.69 -17.31 16.24
CA ASN A 24 20.90 -17.08 17.03
C ASN A 24 22.15 -17.18 16.13
N ARG A 25 23.04 -16.18 16.22
CA ARG A 25 24.28 -16.08 15.44
C ARG A 25 25.50 -16.69 16.14
N GLU A 26 25.33 -17.30 17.32
CA GLU A 26 26.40 -18.04 18.03
C GLU A 26 26.85 -19.32 17.31
N ILE A 27 26.27 -19.59 16.15
CA ILE A 27 26.55 -20.73 15.29
C ILE A 27 27.61 -20.31 14.24
N ASN A 28 28.61 -21.17 13.96
CA ASN A 28 29.66 -20.95 12.96
C ASN A 28 29.05 -20.51 11.60
N PRO A 29 29.66 -19.57 10.83
CA PRO A 29 29.22 -19.18 9.48
C PRO A 29 28.63 -20.29 8.59
N ASP A 30 29.29 -21.45 8.46
CA ASP A 30 28.82 -22.58 7.63
C ASP A 30 27.49 -23.21 8.12
N GLN A 31 27.11 -22.95 9.37
CA GLN A 31 25.87 -23.43 9.97
C GLN A 31 24.77 -22.35 9.95
N ILE A 32 25.09 -21.09 9.66
CA ILE A 32 24.10 -20.01 9.51
C ILE A 32 23.22 -20.30 8.29
N ASP A 33 23.83 -20.63 7.14
CA ASP A 33 23.07 -20.94 5.92
C ASP A 33 22.11 -22.11 6.12
N LYS A 34 22.57 -23.17 6.78
CA LYS A 34 21.72 -24.33 7.14
C LYS A 34 20.58 -23.95 8.08
N SER A 35 20.82 -23.02 9.01
CA SER A 35 19.79 -22.55 9.95
C SER A 35 18.75 -21.70 9.24
N VAL A 36 19.18 -20.88 8.28
CA VAL A 36 18.29 -20.10 7.40
C VAL A 36 17.46 -21.04 6.54
N ASP A 37 18.06 -22.06 5.91
CA ASP A 37 17.35 -23.06 5.12
C ASP A 37 16.31 -23.82 5.95
N LEU A 38 16.67 -24.21 7.18
CA LEU A 38 15.76 -24.88 8.10
C LEU A 38 14.59 -23.98 8.50
N ALA A 39 14.86 -22.73 8.89
CA ALA A 39 13.82 -21.76 9.24
C ALA A 39 12.91 -21.44 8.05
N TYR A 40 13.49 -21.34 6.87
CA TYR A 40 12.77 -21.11 5.63
C TYR A 40 11.87 -22.29 5.26
N GLY A 41 12.40 -23.53 5.31
CA GLY A 41 11.63 -24.74 5.10
C GLY A 41 10.49 -24.89 6.12
N PHE A 42 10.72 -24.51 7.37
CA PHE A 42 9.68 -24.47 8.41
C PHE A 42 8.59 -23.44 8.10
N TYR A 43 8.96 -22.23 7.70
CA TYR A 43 8.03 -21.16 7.33
C TYR A 43 7.19 -21.48 6.07
N ARG A 44 7.79 -22.15 5.10
CA ARG A 44 7.13 -22.53 3.86
C ARG A 44 6.11 -23.65 4.03
N ASP A 45 6.29 -24.49 5.03
CA ASP A 45 5.42 -25.63 5.23
C ASP A 45 4.00 -25.17 5.61
N ARG A 46 3.02 -25.67 4.86
CA ARG A 46 1.61 -25.29 5.00
C ARG A 46 0.86 -26.20 5.97
N ASP A 47 1.53 -27.17 6.59
CA ASP A 47 0.97 -27.96 7.69
C ASP A 47 0.56 -27.04 8.85
N LEU A 48 -0.66 -27.22 9.35
CA LEU A 48 -1.21 -26.50 10.50
C LEU A 48 -0.35 -26.68 11.76
N ALA A 49 0.37 -27.80 11.88
CA ALA A 49 1.31 -28.04 12.97
C ALA A 49 2.49 -27.06 12.99
N LYS A 50 2.83 -26.46 11.84
CA LYS A 50 3.91 -25.47 11.68
C LYS A 50 3.40 -24.03 11.52
N HIS A 51 2.11 -23.82 11.76
CA HIS A 51 1.50 -22.50 11.78
C HIS A 51 2.20 -21.62 12.85
N PRO A 52 2.30 -20.28 12.65
CA PRO A 52 2.95 -19.39 13.62
C PRO A 52 2.36 -19.39 15.03
N GLU A 53 1.12 -19.88 15.19
CA GLU A 53 0.44 -20.02 16.49
C GLU A 53 0.49 -21.46 17.05
N ALA A 54 1.08 -22.40 16.31
CA ALA A 54 1.21 -23.79 16.74
C ALA A 54 2.38 -23.99 17.70
N LYS A 55 2.32 -25.08 18.49
CA LYS A 55 3.36 -25.41 19.47
C LYS A 55 4.74 -25.59 18.83
N ALA A 56 4.81 -26.13 17.60
CA ALA A 56 6.08 -26.35 16.92
C ALA A 56 6.82 -25.05 16.59
N SER A 57 6.10 -23.95 16.31
CA SER A 57 6.68 -22.61 16.12
C SER A 57 7.36 -22.13 17.41
N GLU A 58 6.70 -22.31 18.56
CA GLU A 58 7.27 -21.96 19.87
C GLU A 58 8.49 -22.82 20.22
N GLU A 59 8.45 -24.12 19.91
CA GLU A 59 9.59 -25.03 20.09
C GLU A 59 10.76 -24.66 19.18
N PHE A 60 10.50 -24.35 17.91
CA PHE A 60 11.52 -23.88 16.97
C PHE A 60 12.24 -22.64 17.50
N LYS A 61 11.49 -21.62 17.92
CA LYS A 61 12.05 -20.37 18.46
C LYS A 61 12.93 -20.62 19.68
N LYS A 62 12.49 -21.48 20.61
CA LYS A 62 13.26 -21.83 21.81
C LYS A 62 14.59 -22.53 21.47
N SER A 63 14.62 -23.32 20.40
CA SER A 63 15.80 -24.09 20.01
C SER A 63 16.80 -23.30 19.17
N PHE A 64 16.33 -22.40 18.29
CA PHE A 64 17.17 -21.82 17.24
C PHE A 64 17.26 -20.30 17.25
N SER A 65 16.49 -19.61 18.09
CA SER A 65 16.36 -18.15 18.04
C SER A 65 16.65 -17.49 19.38
N TYR A 66 16.99 -16.20 19.33
CA TYR A 66 17.03 -15.38 20.53
C TYR A 66 15.63 -15.33 21.17
N PRO A 67 15.54 -15.35 22.50
CA PRO A 67 14.27 -15.18 23.19
C PRO A 67 13.59 -13.87 22.77
N ASP A 68 12.27 -13.93 22.55
CA ASP A 68 11.46 -12.74 22.29
C ASP A 68 11.46 -11.82 23.53
N SER A 69 12.46 -10.94 23.61
CA SER A 69 12.68 -10.11 24.80
C SER A 69 11.68 -8.94 24.89
N LYS A 70 11.14 -8.48 23.76
CA LYS A 70 10.10 -7.44 23.66
C LYS A 70 9.20 -7.67 22.45
N LYS A 71 7.89 -7.60 22.64
CA LYS A 71 6.88 -7.54 21.56
C LYS A 71 6.18 -6.18 21.60
N PRO A 72 5.86 -5.58 20.44
CA PRO A 72 6.17 -6.04 19.07
C PRO A 72 7.66 -5.88 18.72
N ILE A 73 8.15 -6.72 17.80
CA ILE A 73 9.55 -6.73 17.33
C ILE A 73 9.74 -5.66 16.24
N ILE A 74 8.81 -5.60 15.28
CA ILE A 74 8.85 -4.66 14.17
C ILE A 74 7.99 -3.45 14.53
N LYS A 75 8.63 -2.32 14.81
CA LYS A 75 7.92 -1.09 15.18
C LYS A 75 7.14 -0.46 14.03
N PHE A 76 7.66 -0.55 12.81
CA PHE A 76 7.03 0.04 11.62
C PHE A 76 7.38 -0.74 10.35
N LEU A 77 6.37 -1.13 9.59
CA LEU A 77 6.46 -1.79 8.29
C LEU A 77 5.80 -0.89 7.23
N GLY A 78 6.62 -0.05 6.60
CA GLY A 78 6.20 0.82 5.49
C GLY A 78 6.36 0.14 4.14
N LEU A 79 5.29 0.10 3.35
CA LEU A 79 5.21 -0.61 2.09
C LEU A 79 4.67 0.33 1.00
N TRP A 80 5.26 0.26 -0.19
CA TRP A 80 4.68 0.84 -1.39
C TRP A 80 4.32 -0.27 -2.37
N ASP A 81 3.06 -0.27 -2.76
CA ASP A 81 2.46 -1.05 -3.84
C ASP A 81 2.98 -2.50 -3.93
N THR A 82 2.79 -3.28 -2.86
CA THR A 82 3.24 -4.67 -2.83
C THR A 82 2.58 -5.46 -3.94
N VAL A 83 3.36 -6.10 -4.80
CA VAL A 83 2.88 -6.99 -5.87
C VAL A 83 3.40 -8.40 -5.68
N GLY A 84 2.66 -9.38 -6.18
CA GLY A 84 3.01 -10.79 -6.07
C GLY A 84 4.40 -11.13 -6.64
N ALA A 85 5.04 -12.12 -6.03
CA ALA A 85 6.27 -12.73 -6.53
C ALA A 85 6.06 -13.55 -7.81
N HIS A 86 4.85 -14.09 -7.99
CA HIS A 86 4.46 -14.91 -9.13
C HIS A 86 3.88 -14.02 -10.24
N GLY A 87 4.49 -14.04 -11.42
CA GLY A 87 3.91 -13.43 -12.62
C GLY A 87 2.73 -14.24 -13.16
N LEU A 88 2.23 -13.89 -14.35
CA LEU A 88 1.20 -14.68 -15.05
C LEU A 88 1.60 -16.17 -15.14
N PRO A 89 0.62 -17.10 -15.09
CA PRO A 89 0.87 -18.52 -15.36
C PRO A 89 1.61 -18.70 -16.69
N GLY A 90 2.82 -19.27 -16.66
CA GLY A 90 3.68 -19.45 -17.83
C GLY A 90 4.86 -18.46 -17.94
N TYR A 91 4.87 -17.36 -17.18
CA TYR A 91 5.99 -16.43 -17.07
C TYR A 91 6.45 -16.33 -15.62
N ALA A 92 7.29 -17.27 -15.20
CA ALA A 92 8.00 -17.17 -13.93
C ALA A 92 9.03 -16.04 -14.03
N ILE A 93 8.85 -14.98 -13.24
CA ILE A 93 9.82 -13.90 -13.13
C ILE A 93 10.98 -14.42 -12.28
N GLY A 94 11.89 -15.18 -12.90
CA GLY A 94 13.10 -15.72 -12.28
C GLY A 94 12.89 -16.79 -11.20
N GLU A 95 13.87 -17.68 -11.06
CA GLU A 95 13.93 -18.69 -9.98
C GLU A 95 13.92 -18.05 -8.57
N GLY A 96 14.48 -16.84 -8.41
CA GLY A 96 14.66 -16.17 -7.12
C GLY A 96 13.36 -15.81 -6.37
N PHE A 97 12.23 -15.67 -7.07
CA PHE A 97 10.93 -15.36 -6.46
C PHE A 97 10.12 -16.61 -6.08
N ARG A 98 10.50 -17.78 -6.60
CA ARG A 98 9.93 -19.08 -6.22
C ARG A 98 10.13 -19.35 -4.72
N TYR A 99 11.18 -18.75 -4.16
CA TYR A 99 11.55 -18.82 -2.75
C TYR A 99 10.86 -17.78 -1.86
N LEU A 100 9.86 -17.03 -2.29
CA LEU A 100 9.15 -16.11 -1.39
C LEU A 100 7.66 -16.25 -1.64
N GLU A 101 6.97 -16.88 -0.68
CA GLU A 101 5.51 -16.98 -0.71
C GLU A 101 4.93 -16.73 0.67
N PHE A 102 4.07 -15.72 0.78
CA PHE A 102 3.33 -15.45 2.01
C PHE A 102 2.51 -16.66 2.44
N TYR A 103 2.42 -16.87 3.76
CA TYR A 103 1.44 -17.78 4.32
C TYR A 103 0.02 -17.23 4.12
N ASP A 104 -0.18 -15.94 4.38
CA ASP A 104 -1.44 -15.22 4.19
C ASP A 104 -1.22 -13.70 4.00
N GLN A 105 -2.30 -12.94 3.80
CA GLN A 105 -2.25 -11.48 3.66
C GLN A 105 -2.35 -10.71 4.99
N THR A 106 -2.51 -11.40 6.12
CA THR A 106 -2.67 -10.78 7.43
C THR A 106 -1.34 -10.22 7.93
N VAL A 107 -1.39 -9.07 8.59
CA VAL A 107 -0.20 -8.47 9.19
C VAL A 107 0.21 -9.29 10.42
N PRO A 108 1.47 -9.78 10.51
CA PRO A 108 1.95 -10.51 11.66
C PRO A 108 1.83 -9.74 12.98
N SER A 109 1.48 -10.43 14.07
CA SER A 109 1.37 -9.84 15.43
C SER A 109 2.68 -9.25 15.97
N ILE A 110 3.82 -9.61 15.36
CA ILE A 110 5.12 -9.02 15.70
C ILE A 110 5.31 -7.60 15.13
N VAL A 111 4.39 -7.12 14.29
CA VAL A 111 4.41 -5.78 13.70
C VAL A 111 3.47 -4.87 14.49
N LYS A 112 3.95 -3.70 14.94
CA LYS A 112 3.13 -2.71 15.63
C LYS A 112 2.29 -1.87 14.67
N ASN A 113 2.91 -1.45 13.56
CA ASN A 113 2.36 -0.49 12.60
C ASN A 113 2.70 -0.98 11.20
N ALA A 114 1.70 -1.32 10.38
CA ALA A 114 1.85 -1.70 8.97
C ALA A 114 1.09 -0.73 8.07
N TYR A 115 1.82 -0.06 7.18
CA TYR A 115 1.32 1.08 6.41
C TYR A 115 1.65 0.81 4.93
N GLN A 116 0.62 0.78 4.07
CA GLN A 116 0.77 0.49 2.65
C GLN A 116 0.11 1.56 1.78
N ALA A 117 0.88 2.13 0.85
CA ALA A 117 0.36 2.95 -0.24
C ALA A 117 0.12 2.08 -1.48
N LEU A 118 -1.05 2.18 -2.11
CA LEU A 118 -1.41 1.39 -3.30
C LEU A 118 -1.75 2.27 -4.51
N ALA A 119 -1.40 1.79 -5.71
CA ALA A 119 -1.70 2.44 -6.98
C ALA A 119 -3.13 2.13 -7.44
N ILE A 120 -3.93 3.16 -7.71
CA ILE A 120 -5.30 2.99 -8.21
C ILE A 120 -5.32 2.65 -9.70
N HIS A 121 -4.45 3.28 -10.49
CA HIS A 121 -4.54 3.26 -11.95
C HIS A 121 -3.62 2.22 -12.61
N GLU A 122 -2.88 1.46 -11.81
CA GLU A 122 -2.11 0.33 -12.32
C GLU A 122 -3.06 -0.76 -12.85
N ASN A 123 -2.85 -1.18 -14.09
CA ASN A 123 -3.70 -2.15 -14.77
C ASN A 123 -2.90 -3.29 -15.42
N ASN A 124 -1.63 -3.45 -15.09
CA ASN A 124 -0.84 -4.60 -15.50
C ASN A 124 -1.19 -5.78 -14.59
N ALA A 125 -1.65 -6.87 -15.18
CA ALA A 125 -2.02 -8.09 -14.45
C ALA A 125 -0.85 -8.71 -13.66
N PHE A 126 0.41 -8.42 -14.03
CA PHE A 126 1.59 -8.82 -13.25
C PHE A 126 1.80 -7.99 -11.98
N PHE A 127 1.08 -6.87 -11.84
CA PHE A 127 1.14 -5.96 -10.72
C PHE A 127 -0.19 -5.92 -9.95
N GLU A 128 -0.86 -7.08 -9.82
CA GLU A 128 -1.97 -7.23 -8.89
C GLU A 128 -1.48 -6.95 -7.44
N PRO A 129 -2.16 -6.07 -6.69
CA PRO A 129 -1.71 -5.65 -5.38
C PRO A 129 -1.99 -6.73 -4.33
N CYS A 130 -0.96 -7.08 -3.55
CA CYS A 130 -1.11 -7.87 -2.33
C CYS A 130 -1.54 -6.94 -1.19
N ARG A 131 -2.83 -6.97 -0.82
CA ARG A 131 -3.37 -6.17 0.28
C ARG A 131 -2.75 -6.53 1.63
N ILE A 132 -2.77 -5.61 2.59
CA ILE A 132 -2.45 -5.89 4.00
C ILE A 132 -3.73 -5.92 4.83
N LEU A 133 -3.99 -7.04 5.50
CA LEU A 133 -5.21 -7.23 6.28
C LEU A 133 -4.93 -7.21 7.79
N PRO A 134 -5.82 -6.63 8.61
CA PRO A 134 -5.68 -6.67 10.06
C PRO A 134 -5.77 -8.11 10.58
N ASN A 135 -4.92 -8.42 11.55
CA ASN A 135 -4.95 -9.70 12.24
C ASN A 135 -5.85 -9.60 13.49
N LYS A 136 -6.94 -10.36 13.51
CA LYS A 136 -7.91 -10.35 14.62
C LYS A 136 -7.29 -10.74 15.97
N SER A 137 -6.25 -11.56 15.95
CA SER A 137 -5.50 -12.00 17.14
C SER A 137 -4.47 -10.97 17.61
N ALA A 138 -4.30 -9.86 16.90
CA ALA A 138 -3.34 -8.79 17.21
C ALA A 138 -4.03 -7.41 17.21
N PRO A 139 -4.93 -7.14 18.19
CA PRO A 139 -5.70 -5.89 18.23
C PRO A 139 -4.82 -4.65 18.41
N ASP A 140 -3.61 -4.82 18.94
CA ASP A 140 -2.63 -3.75 19.13
C ASP A 140 -1.87 -3.38 17.85
N THR A 141 -2.03 -4.13 16.75
CA THR A 141 -1.39 -3.85 15.47
C THR A 141 -2.23 -2.85 14.67
N THR A 142 -1.65 -1.68 14.39
CA THR A 142 -2.24 -0.70 13.49
C THR A 142 -1.97 -1.11 12.04
N VAL A 143 -3.04 -1.22 11.24
CA VAL A 143 -2.95 -1.48 9.80
C VAL A 143 -3.62 -0.32 9.06
N LYS A 144 -2.84 0.39 8.24
CA LYS A 144 -3.32 1.49 7.40
C LYS A 144 -2.98 1.19 5.94
N GLU A 145 -3.98 1.22 5.08
CA GLU A 145 -3.78 0.98 3.65
C GLU A 145 -4.55 2.02 2.85
N THR A 146 -3.81 2.81 2.09
CA THR A 146 -4.33 3.99 1.40
C THR A 146 -4.06 3.87 -0.09
N TRP A 147 -5.10 4.07 -0.87
CA TRP A 147 -5.05 4.09 -2.33
C TRP A 147 -4.80 5.51 -2.82
N PHE A 148 -3.81 5.64 -3.70
CA PHE A 148 -3.35 6.89 -4.28
C PHE A 148 -3.61 6.88 -5.80
N PRO A 149 -3.90 8.04 -6.40
CA PRO A 149 -3.91 8.14 -7.84
C PRO A 149 -2.51 7.86 -8.37
N GLY A 150 -2.43 7.18 -9.51
CA GLY A 150 -1.18 6.85 -10.19
C GLY A 150 -1.03 5.36 -10.48
N VAL A 151 0.04 5.04 -11.19
CA VAL A 151 0.46 3.66 -11.52
C VAL A 151 1.57 3.18 -10.57
N HIS A 152 1.95 1.90 -10.68
CA HIS A 152 2.87 1.22 -9.74
C HIS A 152 4.18 1.99 -9.49
N SER A 153 4.82 2.46 -10.56
CA SER A 153 6.10 3.19 -10.49
C SER A 153 5.98 4.57 -9.85
N GLU A 154 4.85 5.26 -10.02
CA GLU A 154 4.61 6.59 -9.43
C GLU A 154 4.38 6.50 -7.92
N ILE A 155 3.76 5.41 -7.44
CA ILE A 155 3.55 5.17 -6.00
C ILE A 155 4.85 4.83 -5.28
N GLY A 156 5.63 3.92 -5.86
CA GLY A 156 6.88 3.44 -5.27
C GLY A 156 8.05 4.38 -5.39
N GLY A 157 8.03 5.23 -6.41
CA GLY A 157 9.22 5.90 -6.89
C GLY A 157 10.16 4.92 -7.62
N GLY A 158 11.00 5.49 -8.47
CA GLY A 158 11.92 4.73 -9.31
C GLY A 158 11.44 4.73 -10.74
N THR A 159 12.13 5.53 -11.56
CA THR A 159 11.93 5.45 -13.00
C THR A 159 12.91 4.44 -13.58
N PHE A 160 12.39 3.49 -14.34
CA PHE A 160 13.21 2.74 -15.27
C PHE A 160 13.73 3.71 -16.35
N LEU A 161 15.05 3.73 -16.59
CA LEU A 161 15.73 4.53 -17.64
C LEU A 161 15.83 6.07 -17.43
N SER A 162 15.90 6.57 -16.19
CA SER A 162 16.22 7.98 -15.90
C SER A 162 15.21 9.04 -16.40
N PHE A 163 14.02 8.66 -16.86
CA PHE A 163 12.95 9.62 -17.18
C PHE A 163 12.32 10.13 -15.87
N LYS A 164 12.04 11.42 -15.68
CA LYS A 164 11.39 11.88 -14.43
C LYS A 164 9.88 11.59 -14.48
N GLY A 165 9.36 10.65 -13.70
CA GLY A 165 7.91 10.36 -13.65
C GLY A 165 7.09 11.49 -13.02
N ASN A 166 5.82 11.25 -12.67
CA ASN A 166 5.02 12.18 -11.88
C ASN A 166 5.60 12.33 -10.46
N GLU A 167 6.48 13.32 -10.29
CA GLU A 167 7.16 13.59 -9.02
C GLU A 167 6.17 13.98 -7.92
N ARG A 168 5.01 14.54 -8.26
CA ARG A 168 4.00 14.92 -7.27
C ARG A 168 3.40 13.71 -6.56
N ILE A 169 3.09 12.64 -7.30
CA ILE A 169 2.53 11.40 -6.71
C ILE A 169 3.57 10.73 -5.84
N THR A 170 4.81 10.58 -6.33
CA THR A 170 5.91 10.01 -5.53
C THR A 170 6.18 10.83 -4.28
N ASN A 171 6.18 12.16 -4.37
CA ASN A 171 6.34 13.04 -3.22
C ASN A 171 5.17 12.88 -2.23
N ALA A 172 3.93 12.77 -2.73
CA ALA A 172 2.76 12.56 -1.88
C ALA A 172 2.84 11.24 -1.10
N THR A 173 3.19 10.13 -1.75
CA THR A 173 3.24 8.82 -1.08
C THR A 173 4.41 8.74 -0.11
N LEU A 174 5.54 9.37 -0.43
CA LEU A 174 6.69 9.47 0.46
C LEU A 174 6.37 10.34 1.68
N LEU A 175 5.81 11.54 1.46
CA LEU A 175 5.43 12.45 2.55
C LEU A 175 4.39 11.79 3.45
N TRP A 176 3.38 11.13 2.89
CA TRP A 176 2.40 10.37 3.65
C TRP A 176 3.07 9.30 4.53
N MET A 177 4.04 8.55 4.01
CA MET A 177 4.77 7.55 4.82
C MET A 177 5.52 8.21 5.97
N ILE A 178 6.21 9.32 5.71
CA ILE A 178 6.97 10.09 6.71
C ILE A 178 6.03 10.64 7.79
N GLU A 179 4.89 11.22 7.41
CA GLU A 179 3.91 11.74 8.38
C GLU A 179 3.41 10.64 9.32
N ASN A 180 3.11 9.46 8.79
CA ASN A 180 2.70 8.33 9.62
C ASN A 180 3.84 7.79 10.51
N ILE A 181 5.09 7.83 10.05
CA ILE A 181 6.27 7.48 10.87
C ILE A 181 6.41 8.45 12.05
N VAL A 182 6.26 9.75 11.78
CA VAL A 182 6.33 10.80 12.81
C VAL A 182 5.20 10.64 13.82
N GLU A 183 3.98 10.35 13.36
CA GLU A 183 2.81 10.09 14.23
C GLU A 183 3.03 8.88 15.15
N VAL A 184 3.62 7.79 14.62
CA VAL A 184 3.97 6.60 15.42
C VAL A 184 5.04 6.91 16.47
N GLY A 185 6.00 7.77 16.14
CA GLY A 185 7.03 8.27 17.06
C GLY A 185 8.09 7.24 17.47
N GLY A 186 9.19 7.74 18.06
CA GLY A 186 10.31 6.93 18.57
C GLY A 186 11.04 6.10 17.50
N LEU A 187 11.10 6.63 16.28
CA LEU A 187 12.00 6.21 15.20
C LEU A 187 12.98 7.36 14.96
N LEU A 188 14.23 7.05 14.59
CA LEU A 188 15.23 8.06 14.29
C LEU A 188 14.91 8.71 12.95
N MET A 189 14.86 10.05 12.94
CA MET A 189 14.64 10.87 11.75
C MET A 189 15.80 11.85 11.63
N HIS A 190 16.23 12.10 10.39
CA HIS A 190 17.32 13.05 10.13
C HIS A 190 16.84 14.50 10.23
N ASP A 191 15.70 14.80 9.61
CA ASP A 191 15.09 16.13 9.59
C ASP A 191 13.76 16.14 10.38
N ASP A 192 13.26 17.33 10.69
CA ASP A 192 11.92 17.51 11.25
C ASP A 192 10.82 17.39 10.17
N ILE A 193 9.56 17.30 10.62
CA ILE A 193 8.42 17.09 9.72
C ILE A 193 8.18 18.28 8.78
N GLU A 194 8.42 19.52 9.20
CA GLU A 194 8.21 20.70 8.35
C GLU A 194 9.25 20.76 7.23
N THR A 195 10.50 20.38 7.52
CA THR A 195 11.55 20.21 6.52
C THR A 195 11.14 19.17 5.46
N TYR A 196 10.57 18.03 5.87
CA TYR A 196 10.06 17.04 4.92
C TYR A 196 8.84 17.51 4.14
N ARG A 197 7.89 18.22 4.77
CA ARG A 197 6.72 18.81 4.08
C ARG A 197 7.13 19.80 3.01
N ASN A 198 8.12 20.64 3.30
CA ASN A 198 8.66 21.58 2.32
C ASN A 198 9.37 20.86 1.17
N ARG A 199 10.18 19.83 1.47
CA ARG A 199 10.95 19.08 0.46
C ARG A 199 10.07 18.21 -0.45
N PHE A 200 9.06 17.57 0.11
CA PHE A 200 8.21 16.60 -0.57
C PHE A 200 6.76 17.09 -0.70
N SER A 201 6.55 18.41 -0.76
CA SER A 201 5.22 18.95 -1.01
C SER A 201 4.70 18.40 -2.36
N PRO A 202 3.54 17.74 -2.39
CA PRO A 202 2.98 17.20 -3.62
C PRO A 202 2.41 18.30 -4.52
N ASP A 203 2.38 19.55 -4.06
CA ASP A 203 1.91 20.70 -4.83
C ASP A 203 3.02 21.25 -5.76
N ILE A 204 4.27 20.80 -5.58
CA ILE A 204 5.45 21.25 -6.32
C ILE A 204 6.00 20.10 -7.18
N GLY A 205 6.40 20.41 -8.42
CA GLY A 205 7.00 19.46 -9.37
C GLY A 205 6.14 19.21 -10.61
N PRO A 206 6.66 18.46 -11.61
CA PRO A 206 5.87 18.04 -12.76
C PRO A 206 4.79 17.06 -12.30
N SER A 207 3.54 17.36 -12.62
CA SER A 207 2.44 16.42 -12.43
C SER A 207 2.40 15.35 -13.53
N TRP A 208 3.18 15.46 -14.62
CA TRP A 208 3.10 14.56 -15.78
C TRP A 208 4.43 14.39 -16.50
N ASN A 209 4.61 13.20 -17.07
CA ASN A 209 5.64 12.92 -18.06
C ASN A 209 5.01 12.25 -19.28
N LEU A 210 5.25 12.80 -20.47
CA LEU A 210 4.79 12.25 -21.75
C LEU A 210 5.21 10.77 -21.94
N MET A 211 6.30 10.35 -21.33
CA MET A 211 6.75 8.95 -21.34
C MET A 211 5.90 8.03 -20.46
N ASN A 212 5.28 8.53 -19.38
CA ASN A 212 4.31 7.73 -18.61
C ASN A 212 3.03 7.53 -19.41
N TYR A 213 2.54 8.59 -20.08
CA TYR A 213 1.46 8.46 -21.06
C TYR A 213 1.85 7.43 -22.15
N ILE A 214 3.05 7.52 -22.72
CA ILE A 214 3.52 6.54 -23.70
C ILE A 214 3.65 5.14 -23.08
N PHE A 215 4.11 4.96 -21.84
CA PHE A 215 4.23 3.64 -21.21
C PHE A 215 2.86 3.02 -20.90
N ASP A 216 1.95 3.80 -20.34
CA ASP A 216 0.56 3.42 -20.05
C ASP A 216 -0.24 3.16 -21.33
N HIS A 217 0.08 3.87 -22.42
CA HIS A 217 -0.48 3.61 -23.75
C HIS A 217 0.31 2.56 -24.54
N ILE A 218 1.57 2.26 -24.23
CA ILE A 218 2.31 1.08 -24.75
C ILE A 218 1.70 -0.19 -24.15
N SER A 219 1.04 -0.12 -22.99
CA SER A 219 0.17 -1.21 -22.53
C SER A 219 -0.96 -1.56 -23.52
N PHE A 220 -1.27 -0.71 -24.52
CA PHE A 220 -2.12 -1.13 -25.66
C PHE A 220 -1.44 -2.11 -26.63
N ILE A 221 -0.10 -2.15 -26.65
CA ILE A 221 0.69 -3.12 -27.43
C ILE A 221 0.81 -4.45 -26.67
N LEU A 222 0.56 -4.45 -25.35
CA LEU A 222 0.48 -5.68 -24.60
C LEU A 222 -0.81 -6.43 -24.96
N PRO A 223 -0.77 -7.77 -25.10
CA PRO A 223 -1.97 -8.57 -25.33
C PRO A 223 -3.04 -8.28 -24.27
N THR A 224 -4.32 -8.23 -24.64
CA THR A 224 -5.45 -7.96 -23.70
C THR A 224 -5.44 -8.82 -22.44
N ILE A 225 -4.85 -10.02 -22.50
CA ILE A 225 -4.68 -10.93 -21.36
C ILE A 225 -3.77 -10.38 -20.24
N THR A 226 -2.94 -9.36 -20.50
CA THR A 226 -2.05 -8.75 -19.50
C THR A 226 -2.63 -7.46 -18.90
N VAL A 227 -3.76 -6.98 -19.42
CA VAL A 227 -4.45 -5.79 -18.89
C VAL A 227 -5.56 -6.25 -17.95
N LYS A 228 -5.46 -5.85 -16.68
CA LYS A 228 -6.43 -6.14 -15.63
C LYS A 228 -6.48 -4.95 -14.68
N ASP A 229 -7.62 -4.28 -14.66
CA ASP A 229 -7.89 -3.22 -13.69
C ASP A 229 -7.91 -3.77 -12.27
N ARG A 230 -7.40 -2.98 -11.33
CA ARG A 230 -7.43 -3.30 -9.91
C ARG A 230 -8.83 -3.14 -9.35
N THR A 231 -9.05 -3.68 -8.16
CA THR A 231 -10.31 -3.53 -7.43
C THR A 231 -10.07 -2.91 -6.07
N ILE A 232 -10.73 -1.78 -5.81
CA ILE A 232 -10.77 -1.16 -4.48
C ILE A 232 -12.00 -1.73 -3.75
N PRO A 233 -11.84 -2.49 -2.65
CA PRO A 233 -12.93 -2.98 -1.85
C PRO A 233 -13.61 -1.82 -1.13
N LEU A 234 -14.94 -1.91 -1.04
CA LEU A 234 -15.73 -0.95 -0.28
C LEU A 234 -15.58 -1.22 1.21
N GLU A 235 -14.72 -0.46 1.86
CA GLU A 235 -14.47 -0.53 3.30
C GLU A 235 -15.13 0.68 3.98
N LEU A 236 -16.03 0.43 4.92
CA LEU A 236 -16.77 1.48 5.64
C LEU A 236 -16.15 1.75 7.00
N ASP A 237 -16.28 2.98 7.47
CA ASP A 237 -15.90 3.30 8.84
C ASP A 237 -16.82 2.59 9.83
N SER A 238 -16.20 1.85 10.74
CA SER A 238 -16.88 1.14 11.83
C SER A 238 -16.90 1.95 13.13
N SER A 239 -16.25 3.12 13.16
CA SER A 239 -16.14 3.96 14.34
C SER A 239 -17.46 4.68 14.64
N LYS A 240 -18.27 4.08 15.52
CA LYS A 240 -19.53 4.67 16.01
C LYS A 240 -19.37 5.98 16.79
N LYS A 241 -18.13 6.43 17.05
CA LYS A 241 -17.82 7.46 18.06
C LYS A 241 -17.55 8.86 17.48
N LEU A 242 -17.40 9.00 16.15
CA LEU A 242 -16.93 10.25 15.54
C LEU A 242 -17.89 10.87 14.52
N LEU A 243 -19.07 10.29 14.32
CA LEU A 243 -20.04 10.85 13.41
C LEU A 243 -21.04 11.68 14.22
N ARG A 244 -20.85 13.01 14.24
CA ARG A 244 -21.95 14.00 14.34
C ARG A 244 -22.81 14.01 13.06
N ILE A 245 -22.81 12.88 12.36
CA ILE A 245 -23.52 12.59 11.14
C ILE A 245 -24.59 11.59 11.56
N ASP A 246 -25.82 11.80 11.11
CA ASP A 246 -26.94 10.90 11.33
C ASP A 246 -26.47 9.43 11.23
N SER A 247 -26.71 8.65 12.29
CA SER A 247 -26.33 7.23 12.44
C SER A 247 -26.84 6.32 11.30
N SER A 248 -27.73 6.83 10.44
CA SER A 248 -28.19 6.17 9.22
C SER A 248 -27.18 6.23 8.05
N GLN A 249 -26.19 7.14 8.09
CA GLN A 249 -25.31 7.42 6.96
C GLN A 249 -24.02 6.59 7.03
N LYS A 250 -23.68 5.96 5.91
CA LYS A 250 -22.46 5.16 5.76
C LYS A 250 -21.33 6.04 5.23
N CYS A 251 -20.20 6.06 5.93
CA CYS A 251 -18.98 6.72 5.48
C CYS A 251 -17.94 5.68 5.03
N LEU A 252 -17.21 5.99 3.97
CA LEU A 252 -16.04 5.24 3.55
C LEU A 252 -14.98 5.28 4.64
N ARG A 253 -14.15 4.26 4.80
CA ARG A 253 -13.03 4.30 5.76
C ARG A 253 -12.11 5.48 5.45
N LYS A 254 -11.82 6.30 6.47
CA LYS A 254 -11.16 7.62 6.36
C LYS A 254 -9.81 7.63 5.65
N ASP A 255 -9.06 6.53 5.74
CA ASP A 255 -7.73 6.39 5.16
C ASP A 255 -7.71 5.49 3.93
N LEU A 256 -8.87 5.09 3.39
CA LEU A 256 -8.91 4.21 2.22
C LEU A 256 -8.44 4.92 0.95
N LEU A 257 -8.85 6.17 0.74
CA LEU A 257 -8.38 7.00 -0.37
C LEU A 257 -7.50 8.12 0.17
N TYR A 258 -6.39 8.42 -0.52
CA TYR A 258 -5.57 9.57 -0.16
C TYR A 258 -6.38 10.86 -0.28
N ARG A 259 -6.37 11.71 0.75
CA ARG A 259 -7.17 12.94 0.85
C ARG A 259 -8.65 12.73 0.50
N ASP A 260 -9.21 11.58 0.90
CA ASP A 260 -10.60 11.21 0.61
C ASP A 260 -10.95 11.22 -0.90
N GLY A 261 -9.95 11.13 -1.78
CA GLY A 261 -10.14 11.26 -3.23
C GLY A 261 -10.19 12.69 -3.76
N ASP A 262 -10.08 13.71 -2.90
CA ASP A 262 -9.90 15.11 -3.33
C ASP A 262 -8.45 15.36 -3.74
N TRP A 263 -8.22 15.13 -5.02
CA TRP A 263 -6.92 15.19 -5.67
C TRP A 263 -6.72 16.45 -6.49
N LEU A 264 -7.68 17.38 -6.45
CA LEU A 264 -7.69 18.58 -7.28
C LEU A 264 -6.42 19.41 -7.11
N LEU A 265 -5.95 19.52 -5.87
CA LEU A 265 -4.83 20.38 -5.49
C LEU A 265 -3.44 19.78 -5.82
N PRO A 266 -3.17 18.49 -5.60
CA PRO A 266 -1.88 17.89 -5.97
C PRO A 266 -1.82 17.31 -7.40
N PHE A 267 -2.90 16.72 -7.92
CA PHE A 267 -2.86 15.86 -9.12
C PHE A 267 -3.78 16.29 -10.26
N GLY A 268 -4.71 17.21 -10.01
CA GLY A 268 -5.63 17.75 -11.02
C GLY A 268 -7.04 17.16 -10.93
N VAL A 269 -7.89 17.59 -11.85
CA VAL A 269 -9.32 17.22 -11.87
C VAL A 269 -9.53 15.74 -12.18
N ARG A 270 -10.69 15.21 -11.81
CA ARG A 270 -11.13 13.86 -12.13
C ARG A 270 -11.06 13.54 -13.63
N SER A 271 -11.66 14.40 -14.47
CA SER A 271 -11.64 14.25 -15.94
C SER A 271 -10.23 14.05 -16.47
N TYR A 272 -9.27 14.73 -15.85
CA TYR A 272 -7.89 14.66 -16.25
C TYR A 272 -7.22 13.33 -15.88
N LEU A 273 -7.45 12.82 -14.67
CA LEU A 273 -7.00 11.48 -14.27
C LEU A 273 -7.59 10.40 -15.17
N CYS A 274 -8.87 10.53 -15.56
CA CYS A 274 -9.54 9.61 -16.48
C CYS A 274 -8.96 9.64 -17.91
N THR A 275 -8.50 10.80 -18.36
CA THR A 275 -7.84 10.92 -19.67
C THR A 275 -6.40 10.43 -19.63
N HIS A 276 -5.73 10.58 -18.48
CA HIS A 276 -4.32 10.26 -18.37
C HIS A 276 -4.08 8.76 -18.15
N TYR A 277 -4.92 8.14 -17.33
CA TYR A 277 -4.79 6.72 -17.03
C TYR A 277 -5.90 5.93 -17.69
N ASN A 278 -5.52 4.83 -18.36
CA ASN A 278 -6.48 3.94 -19.03
C ASN A 278 -7.36 3.13 -18.06
N SER A 279 -6.93 3.00 -16.80
CA SER A 279 -7.61 2.17 -15.82
C SER A 279 -8.97 2.72 -15.41
N LYS A 280 -9.97 1.84 -15.33
CA LYS A 280 -11.34 2.21 -14.89
C LYS A 280 -11.56 2.07 -13.39
N THR A 281 -10.57 1.55 -12.66
CA THR A 281 -10.63 1.22 -11.22
C THR A 281 -11.28 2.33 -10.39
N TYR A 282 -10.82 3.57 -10.59
CA TYR A 282 -11.33 4.70 -9.82
C TYR A 282 -12.80 5.01 -10.12
N GLU A 283 -13.15 5.09 -11.39
CA GLU A 283 -14.50 5.44 -11.84
C GLU A 283 -15.53 4.38 -11.47
N GLU A 284 -15.15 3.11 -11.51
CA GLU A 284 -15.99 2.01 -11.05
C GLU A 284 -16.21 2.07 -9.54
N PHE A 285 -15.14 2.30 -8.76
CA PHE A 285 -15.24 2.45 -7.32
C PHE A 285 -16.11 3.66 -6.91
N ARG A 286 -15.92 4.80 -7.61
CA ARG A 286 -16.73 6.01 -7.44
C ARG A 286 -18.22 5.74 -7.68
N LYS A 287 -18.56 5.05 -8.77
CA LYS A 287 -19.95 4.66 -9.07
C LYS A 287 -20.53 3.76 -7.97
N VAL A 288 -19.72 2.86 -7.41
CA VAL A 288 -20.14 2.02 -6.27
C VAL A 288 -20.42 2.89 -5.04
N ILE A 289 -19.54 3.83 -4.68
CA ILE A 289 -19.74 4.79 -3.58
C ILE A 289 -21.04 5.57 -3.79
N GLU A 290 -21.22 6.16 -4.98
CA GLU A 290 -22.38 6.97 -5.34
C GLU A 290 -23.69 6.18 -5.27
N THR A 291 -23.72 5.00 -5.91
CA THR A 291 -24.90 4.13 -5.96
C THR A 291 -25.32 3.66 -4.57
N ASN A 292 -24.36 3.43 -3.68
CA ASN A 292 -24.61 2.98 -2.31
C ASN A 292 -24.82 4.15 -1.32
N GLY A 293 -24.81 5.39 -1.78
CA GLY A 293 -24.96 6.58 -0.93
C GLY A 293 -23.86 6.71 0.12
N ILE A 294 -22.68 6.17 -0.14
CA ILE A 294 -21.53 6.20 0.78
C ILE A 294 -20.90 7.59 0.73
N ARG A 295 -20.60 8.14 1.90
CA ARG A 295 -20.00 9.47 2.04
C ARG A 295 -18.50 9.38 2.27
N LEU A 296 -17.79 10.41 1.82
CA LEU A 296 -16.39 10.65 2.15
C LEU A 296 -16.30 11.60 3.35
N TYR A 297 -15.16 11.68 4.02
CA TYR A 297 -14.94 12.71 5.04
C TYR A 297 -14.64 14.03 4.34
N ASN A 298 -15.23 15.13 4.83
CA ASN A 298 -14.84 16.47 4.41
C ASN A 298 -13.96 17.08 5.50
N LYS A 299 -12.88 17.76 5.11
CA LYS A 299 -11.97 18.46 6.01
C LYS A 299 -12.51 19.82 6.43
N ASP A 300 -13.47 20.37 5.68
CA ASP A 300 -14.11 21.66 5.96
C ASP A 300 -15.58 21.50 6.34
N ASP A 301 -15.94 22.12 7.46
CA ASP A 301 -17.22 22.04 8.16
C ASP A 301 -18.48 22.09 7.26
N ASN A 302 -19.39 21.14 7.50
CA ASN A 302 -20.83 21.22 7.18
C ASN A 302 -21.28 21.37 5.72
N LYS A 303 -20.42 21.19 4.71
CA LYS A 303 -20.88 21.03 3.32
C LYS A 303 -20.66 19.60 2.84
N ASN A 304 -21.76 18.88 2.71
CA ASN A 304 -21.84 17.58 2.04
C ASN A 304 -21.53 17.78 0.54
N ILE A 305 -20.26 17.72 0.15
CA ILE A 305 -19.92 17.71 -1.27
C ILE A 305 -20.20 16.28 -1.77
N ARG A 306 -21.21 16.14 -2.62
CA ARG A 306 -21.30 14.97 -3.51
C ARG A 306 -20.06 15.01 -4.39
N TYR A 307 -19.37 13.87 -4.50
CA TYR A 307 -18.20 13.66 -5.35
C TYR A 307 -18.56 13.87 -6.84
N ASP A 308 -18.78 15.11 -7.27
CA ASP A 308 -19.12 15.46 -8.65
C ASP A 308 -18.91 16.94 -8.96
N MET A 309 -17.70 17.46 -8.74
CA MET A 309 -17.31 18.70 -9.42
C MET A 309 -16.13 18.42 -10.33
N ASP A 310 -16.42 17.97 -11.56
CA ASP A 310 -15.67 18.51 -12.69
C ASP A 310 -15.90 20.03 -12.68
N ILE A 311 -15.01 20.77 -12.00
CA ILE A 311 -15.02 22.24 -12.02
C ILE A 311 -14.54 22.68 -13.42
N SER A 312 -15.39 22.48 -14.43
CA SER A 312 -15.21 22.98 -15.78
C SER A 312 -16.53 23.37 -16.46
N LYS A 313 -17.63 23.55 -15.71
CA LYS A 313 -18.90 24.02 -16.27
C LYS A 313 -19.55 25.27 -15.66
N ASN A 314 -18.97 25.88 -14.62
CA ASN A 314 -19.54 27.10 -14.02
C ASN A 314 -18.66 28.36 -14.15
N ALA A 315 -17.61 28.35 -14.97
CA ALA A 315 -16.79 29.54 -15.27
C ALA A 315 -17.15 30.23 -16.60
N GLN A 316 -18.26 29.85 -17.23
CA GLN A 316 -18.86 30.60 -18.33
C GLN A 316 -20.34 30.78 -18.01
N VAL A 317 -20.67 31.91 -17.38
CA VAL A 317 -21.87 32.74 -17.55
C VAL A 317 -21.86 33.67 -16.33
N ASP A 318 -21.07 34.73 -16.38
CA ASP A 318 -21.53 36.06 -15.94
C ASP A 318 -20.59 37.16 -16.43
N THR A 319 -20.45 37.27 -17.74
CA THR A 319 -19.95 38.50 -18.39
C THR A 319 -20.78 38.76 -19.62
N ARG A 320 -21.95 39.38 -19.41
CA ARG A 320 -22.68 40.08 -20.47
C ARG A 320 -23.39 41.30 -19.85
N PRO A 321 -23.54 42.36 -20.63
CA PRO A 321 -22.51 43.18 -21.29
C PRO A 321 -22.16 44.43 -20.46
#